data_AF-A0AAD6G3P2-F1
#
_entry.id   AF-A0AAD6G3P2-F1
#
_cell.length_a   1.000
_cell.length_b   1.000
_cell.length_c   1.000
_cell.angle_alpha   90.00
_cell.angle_beta   90.00
_cell.angle_gamma   90.00
#
_symmetry.space_group_name_H-M   'P 1'
#
loop_
_entity.id
_entity.type
_entity.pdbx_description
1 polymer ?
#
loop_
_entity_poly.entity_id
_entity_poly.type
_entity_poly.pdbx_seq_one_letter_code
_entity_poly.pdbx_strand_id
1 'polypeptide(L)'
;MDALSSAASVIAVIQLTGSLVKLCGGYIQEVKDERDEIFTLQRAITGLQGTLQDLLILLQSNDGIALPSSSRLASNITNCLSDLQALEAKIDPGKGKKLMRKVGLRALKWPLKRAEVEGAIQILERYKTSFLLSLQVDQTSLIVGVAQNTDRMNQNMDLAKLEGAMEAEFESFANRDEVQCLQGTRTELLQQIMEWAMSPSQKSIFWLKGMAGTGKSTISRTVARSLKDANHLGASFFFKRGEGDRGNAKKFFPTLIRQLMLRISELRSGVQKALDDDPDIASKSLKEQFEKLLLQPLLYLDQLGRQPQTAVMVIDALDECEHDQDIRNILRLLPFLQKAKAGRLRIFLTSRPELPISAGFADITDHEYQDLALHEIPEEVTEHDIHLFLQDRFTKIKHDRYIAPDWPGDDVIQELVTMSVPLFISAATVCRYIENAKWEPKSRLAELLRDQAKYVSRMDKTYLPILTRLLDDQETDESEQRQLLQEFQQIVGVIILLAVPLSINALSPFLGIEADQISNRLDSFRSVLSIPSDQGPPWCLRLSFA
;
A
#
# COMPACT_ATOMS: atom_id res chain seq x y z
N MET A 1 -25.39 -10.42 -21.50
CA MET A 1 -25.33 -11.64 -22.32
C MET A 1 -23.89 -12.09 -22.27
N ASP A 2 -23.62 -13.29 -21.75
CA ASP A 2 -22.22 -13.77 -21.64
C ASP A 2 -21.65 -14.00 -23.05
N ALA A 3 -20.36 -13.71 -23.26
CA ALA A 3 -19.71 -13.79 -24.57
C ALA A 3 -19.90 -15.17 -25.25
N LEU A 4 -19.92 -16.23 -24.43
CA LEU A 4 -20.23 -17.61 -24.83
C LEU A 4 -21.63 -17.78 -25.44
N SER A 5 -22.65 -17.12 -24.87
CA SER A 5 -24.04 -17.16 -25.37
C SER A 5 -24.18 -16.43 -26.71
N SER A 6 -23.44 -15.32 -26.88
CA SER A 6 -23.43 -14.56 -28.13
C SER A 6 -22.69 -15.31 -29.24
N ALA A 7 -21.55 -15.94 -28.94
CA ALA A 7 -20.79 -16.76 -29.89
C ALA A 7 -21.63 -17.95 -30.40
N ALA A 8 -22.33 -18.66 -29.50
CA ALA A 8 -23.22 -19.75 -29.88
C ALA A 8 -24.35 -19.29 -30.84
N SER A 9 -24.90 -18.10 -30.60
CA SER A 9 -25.96 -17.52 -31.45
C SER A 9 -25.43 -17.15 -32.83
N VAL A 10 -24.23 -16.57 -32.93
CA VAL A 10 -23.57 -16.26 -34.22
C VAL A 10 -23.27 -17.54 -35.00
N ILE A 11 -22.79 -18.59 -34.34
CA ILE A 11 -22.53 -19.90 -34.97
C ILE A 11 -23.82 -20.48 -35.59
N ALA A 12 -24.95 -20.38 -34.90
CA ALA A 12 -26.23 -20.86 -35.43
C ALA A 12 -26.64 -20.12 -36.71
N VAL A 13 -26.43 -18.79 -36.76
CA VAL A 13 -26.70 -17.99 -37.97
C VAL A 13 -25.75 -18.35 -39.12
N ILE A 14 -24.45 -18.58 -38.84
CA ILE A 14 -23.47 -19.02 -39.86
C ILE A 14 -23.84 -20.39 -40.44
N GLN A 15 -24.27 -21.33 -39.60
CA GLN A 15 -24.71 -22.65 -40.08
C GLN A 15 -25.94 -22.54 -40.98
N LEU A 16 -26.90 -21.69 -40.62
CA LEU A 16 -28.11 -21.47 -41.39
C LEU A 16 -27.84 -20.77 -42.72
N THR A 17 -27.00 -19.74 -42.75
CA THR A 17 -26.58 -19.09 -44.00
C THR A 17 -25.85 -20.07 -44.92
N GLY A 18 -24.97 -20.92 -44.37
CA GLY A 18 -24.31 -21.98 -45.14
C GLY A 18 -25.28 -23.03 -45.71
N SER A 19 -26.36 -23.37 -45.00
CA SER A 19 -27.44 -24.23 -45.50
C SER A 19 -28.16 -23.58 -46.69
N LEU A 20 -28.55 -22.31 -46.52
CA LEU A 20 -29.24 -21.54 -47.57
C LEU A 20 -28.38 -21.34 -48.83
N VAL A 21 -27.07 -21.09 -48.69
CA VAL A 21 -26.14 -21.01 -49.83
C VAL A 21 -26.12 -22.31 -50.63
N LYS A 22 -26.14 -23.47 -49.96
CA LYS A 22 -26.21 -24.78 -50.62
C LYS A 22 -27.56 -24.99 -51.33
N LEU A 23 -28.67 -24.61 -50.67
CA LEU A 23 -30.01 -24.70 -51.26
C LEU A 23 -30.12 -23.84 -52.53
N CYS A 24 -29.72 -22.57 -52.48
CA CYS A 24 -29.69 -21.69 -53.65
C CYS A 24 -28.79 -22.26 -54.77
N GLY A 25 -27.64 -22.84 -54.42
CA GLY A 25 -26.74 -23.50 -55.38
C GLY A 25 -27.38 -24.67 -56.12
N GLY A 26 -28.22 -25.46 -55.44
CA GLY A 26 -29.00 -26.54 -56.06
C GLY A 26 -30.01 -26.02 -57.09
N TYR A 27 -30.73 -24.95 -56.76
CA TYR A 27 -31.70 -24.33 -57.68
C TYR A 27 -31.04 -23.67 -58.90
N ILE A 28 -29.85 -23.06 -58.75
CA ILE A 28 -29.11 -22.47 -59.88
C ILE A 28 -28.76 -23.52 -60.94
N GLN A 29 -28.47 -24.77 -60.53
CA GLN A 29 -28.14 -25.86 -61.45
C GLN A 29 -29.38 -26.33 -62.23
N GLU A 30 -30.57 -26.29 -61.64
CA GLU A 30 -31.78 -26.91 -62.18
C GLU A 30 -32.79 -25.94 -62.84
N VAL A 31 -32.83 -24.67 -62.43
CA VAL A 31 -33.77 -23.65 -62.96
C VAL A 31 -33.07 -22.81 -64.02
N LYS A 32 -33.69 -22.53 -65.18
CA LYS A 32 -33.11 -21.70 -66.26
C LYS A 32 -33.55 -20.24 -66.26
N ASP A 33 -34.83 -19.97 -65.99
CA ASP A 33 -35.44 -18.64 -66.23
C ASP A 33 -35.29 -17.64 -65.07
N GLU A 34 -34.76 -18.06 -63.91
CA GLU A 34 -34.65 -17.24 -62.68
C GLU A 34 -33.23 -17.23 -62.07
N ARG A 35 -32.22 -17.67 -62.83
CA ARG A 35 -30.84 -17.91 -62.34
C ARG A 35 -30.18 -16.68 -61.73
N ASP A 36 -30.35 -15.51 -62.35
CA ASP A 36 -29.66 -14.29 -61.93
C ASP A 36 -30.17 -13.78 -60.57
N GLU A 37 -31.47 -13.93 -60.30
CA GLU A 37 -32.09 -13.54 -59.03
C GLU A 37 -31.61 -14.46 -57.89
N ILE A 38 -31.56 -15.78 -58.14
CA ILE A 38 -31.07 -16.77 -57.17
C ILE A 38 -29.59 -16.56 -56.89
N PHE A 39 -28.79 -16.27 -57.92
CA PHE A 39 -27.37 -15.97 -57.77
C PHE A 39 -27.14 -14.70 -56.94
N THR A 40 -27.95 -13.65 -57.16
CA THR A 40 -27.86 -12.40 -56.39
C THR A 40 -28.22 -12.61 -54.93
N LEU A 41 -29.27 -13.40 -54.64
CA LEU A 41 -29.63 -13.78 -53.28
C LEU A 41 -28.52 -14.62 -52.62
N GLN A 42 -27.97 -15.60 -53.33
CA GLN A 42 -26.86 -16.42 -52.82
C GLN A 42 -25.64 -15.55 -52.48
N ARG A 43 -25.33 -14.53 -53.29
CA ARG A 43 -24.25 -13.58 -53.04
C ARG A 43 -24.51 -12.72 -51.81
N ALA A 44 -25.73 -12.23 -51.61
CA ALA A 44 -26.11 -11.47 -50.41
C ALA A 44 -25.97 -12.32 -49.13
N ILE A 45 -26.42 -13.58 -49.17
CA ILE A 45 -26.29 -14.53 -48.05
C ILE A 45 -24.81 -14.82 -47.76
N THR A 46 -24.01 -15.06 -48.80
CA THR A 46 -22.56 -15.30 -48.66
C THR A 46 -21.84 -14.08 -48.07
N GLY A 47 -22.22 -12.87 -48.49
CA GLY A 47 -21.67 -11.62 -47.95
C GLY A 47 -21.98 -11.45 -46.47
N LEU A 48 -23.21 -11.75 -46.06
CA LEU A 48 -23.60 -11.74 -44.65
C LEU A 48 -22.85 -12.80 -43.84
N GLN A 49 -22.67 -14.00 -44.39
CA GLN A 49 -21.93 -15.09 -43.76
C GLN A 49 -20.47 -14.69 -43.47
N GLY A 50 -19.81 -14.00 -44.40
CA GLY A 50 -18.44 -13.48 -44.19
C GLY A 50 -18.37 -12.51 -43.01
N THR A 51 -19.28 -11.52 -42.96
CA THR A 51 -19.34 -10.56 -41.84
C THR A 51 -19.59 -11.24 -40.48
N LEU A 52 -20.40 -12.29 -40.45
CA LEU A 52 -20.65 -13.05 -39.22
C LEU A 52 -19.43 -13.89 -38.78
N GLN A 53 -18.61 -14.38 -39.73
CA GLN A 53 -17.35 -15.05 -39.41
C GLN A 53 -16.34 -14.09 -38.80
N ASP A 54 -16.19 -12.88 -39.36
CA ASP A 54 -15.33 -11.84 -38.79
C ASP A 54 -15.76 -11.47 -37.35
N LEU A 55 -17.09 -11.38 -37.13
CA LEU A 55 -17.65 -11.15 -35.80
C LEU A 55 -17.37 -12.31 -34.83
N LEU A 56 -17.42 -13.57 -35.29
CA LEU A 56 -17.14 -14.73 -34.46
C LEU A 56 -15.68 -14.77 -34.00
N ILE A 57 -14.73 -14.45 -34.89
CA ILE A 57 -13.30 -14.39 -34.57
C ILE A 57 -13.07 -13.39 -33.43
N LEU A 58 -13.69 -12.20 -33.51
CA LEU A 58 -13.56 -11.16 -32.49
C LEU A 58 -14.18 -11.55 -31.14
N LEU A 59 -15.32 -12.24 -31.15
CA LEU A 59 -15.96 -12.73 -29.91
C LEU A 59 -15.15 -13.84 -29.22
N GLN A 60 -14.37 -14.61 -29.97
CA GLN A 60 -13.51 -15.67 -29.43
C GLN A 60 -12.15 -15.15 -28.95
N SER A 61 -11.66 -14.03 -29.49
CA SER A 61 -10.35 -13.47 -29.09
C SER A 61 -10.38 -12.62 -27.82
N ASN A 62 -11.56 -12.20 -27.35
CA ASN A 62 -11.70 -11.31 -26.20
C ASN A 62 -12.15 -12.10 -24.95
N ASP A 63 -11.19 -12.50 -24.11
CA ASP A 63 -11.40 -13.10 -22.79
C ASP A 63 -12.07 -12.11 -21.81
N GLY A 64 -13.37 -11.82 -22.01
CA GLY A 64 -14.21 -11.14 -21.02
C GLY A 64 -14.34 -9.62 -21.12
N ILE A 65 -13.83 -8.97 -22.18
CA ILE A 65 -14.08 -7.53 -22.40
C ILE A 65 -15.49 -7.35 -22.99
N ALA A 66 -16.38 -6.71 -22.23
CA ALA A 66 -17.74 -6.39 -22.69
C ALA A 66 -17.69 -5.41 -23.87
N LEU A 67 -18.23 -5.83 -25.02
CA LEU A 67 -18.35 -4.98 -26.21
C LEU A 67 -19.38 -3.86 -25.95
N PRO A 68 -19.05 -2.58 -26.20
CA PRO A 68 -19.98 -1.45 -26.09
C PRO A 68 -21.27 -1.65 -26.92
N SER A 69 -21.16 -2.32 -28.07
CA SER A 69 -22.29 -2.59 -28.97
C SER A 69 -23.14 -3.83 -28.59
N SER A 70 -22.81 -4.54 -27.49
CA SER A 70 -23.31 -5.88 -27.17
C SER A 70 -24.83 -6.04 -27.16
N SER A 71 -25.59 -5.06 -26.67
CA SER A 71 -27.06 -5.10 -26.64
C SER A 71 -27.70 -4.95 -28.03
N ARG A 72 -27.10 -4.15 -28.91
CA ARG A 72 -27.55 -3.97 -30.31
C ARG A 72 -27.17 -5.17 -31.16
N LEU A 73 -25.96 -5.69 -30.95
CA LEU A 73 -25.46 -6.89 -31.63
C LEU A 73 -26.37 -8.09 -31.34
N ALA A 74 -26.69 -8.30 -30.07
CA ALA A 74 -27.62 -9.29 -29.58
C ALA A 74 -28.99 -9.27 -30.28
N SER A 75 -29.65 -8.10 -30.30
CA SER A 75 -30.97 -7.98 -30.94
C SER A 75 -30.90 -8.23 -32.44
N ASN A 76 -29.82 -7.77 -33.10
CA ASN A 76 -29.64 -7.95 -34.53
C ASN A 76 -29.36 -9.40 -34.90
N ILE A 77 -28.60 -10.15 -34.09
CA ILE A 77 -28.36 -11.59 -34.30
C ILE A 77 -29.66 -12.37 -34.19
N THR A 78 -30.48 -12.11 -33.16
CA THR A 78 -31.78 -12.78 -32.96
C THR A 78 -32.74 -12.50 -34.11
N ASN A 79 -32.85 -11.23 -34.54
CA ASN A 79 -33.72 -10.86 -35.65
C ASN A 79 -33.23 -11.45 -36.98
N CYS A 80 -31.91 -11.46 -37.21
CA CYS A 80 -31.29 -12.07 -38.38
C CYS A 80 -31.55 -13.58 -38.44
N LEU A 81 -31.43 -14.28 -37.30
CA LEU A 81 -31.74 -15.70 -37.22
C LEU A 81 -33.21 -15.99 -37.59
N SER A 82 -34.15 -15.22 -37.04
CA SER A 82 -35.58 -15.37 -37.31
C SER A 82 -35.91 -15.15 -38.79
N ASP A 83 -35.35 -14.09 -39.40
CA ASP A 83 -35.60 -13.78 -40.81
C ASP A 83 -34.98 -14.83 -41.76
N LEU A 84 -33.80 -15.34 -41.43
CA LEU A 84 -33.15 -16.42 -42.18
C LEU A 84 -33.90 -17.76 -42.05
N GLN A 85 -34.48 -18.05 -40.87
CA GLN A 85 -35.33 -19.25 -40.69
C GLN A 85 -36.61 -19.15 -41.51
N ALA A 86 -37.23 -17.96 -41.56
CA ALA A 86 -38.38 -17.71 -42.40
C ALA A 86 -38.03 -17.85 -43.90
N LEU A 87 -36.85 -17.36 -44.30
CA LEU A 87 -36.34 -17.52 -45.66
C LEU A 87 -36.05 -19.00 -46.00
N GLU A 88 -35.44 -19.76 -45.08
CA GLU A 88 -35.21 -21.20 -45.24
C GLU A 88 -36.54 -21.95 -45.38
N ALA A 89 -37.54 -21.65 -44.56
CA ALA A 89 -38.85 -22.30 -44.64
C ALA A 89 -39.59 -22.01 -45.96
N LYS A 90 -39.33 -20.85 -46.59
CA LYS A 90 -39.88 -20.54 -47.91
C LYS A 90 -39.13 -21.23 -49.06
N ILE A 91 -37.81 -21.38 -48.93
CA ILE A 91 -36.96 -22.01 -49.95
C ILE A 91 -37.03 -23.54 -49.88
N ASP A 92 -37.11 -24.09 -48.67
CA ASP A 92 -37.30 -25.50 -48.38
C ASP A 92 -38.48 -25.69 -47.40
N PRO A 93 -39.73 -25.67 -47.88
CA PRO A 93 -40.92 -25.93 -47.06
C PRO A 93 -41.01 -27.39 -46.57
N GLY A 94 -39.98 -28.21 -46.82
CA GLY A 94 -40.05 -29.67 -46.87
C GLY A 94 -39.11 -30.42 -45.93
N LYS A 95 -38.73 -29.91 -44.75
CA LYS A 95 -38.06 -30.74 -43.72
C LYS A 95 -38.90 -31.95 -43.23
N GLY A 96 -40.15 -32.11 -43.70
CA GLY A 96 -41.09 -33.18 -43.37
C GLY A 96 -41.32 -34.29 -44.42
N LYS A 97 -40.51 -34.46 -45.47
CA LYS A 97 -40.66 -35.61 -46.40
C LYS A 97 -39.38 -36.42 -46.59
N LYS A 98 -38.96 -37.13 -45.54
CA LYS A 98 -38.30 -38.44 -45.70
C LYS A 98 -39.30 -39.50 -46.16
N LEU A 99 -39.95 -39.30 -47.31
CA LEU A 99 -40.58 -40.37 -48.08
C LEU A 99 -40.95 -39.82 -49.46
N MET A 100 -40.10 -40.11 -50.44
CA MET A 100 -40.34 -40.19 -51.89
C MET A 100 -39.03 -39.94 -52.63
N ARG A 101 -38.05 -40.83 -52.40
CA ARG A 101 -36.94 -41.02 -53.33
C ARG A 101 -37.26 -42.24 -54.17
N LYS A 102 -38.14 -42.05 -55.16
CA LYS A 102 -38.30 -42.91 -56.34
C LYS A 102 -39.23 -42.20 -57.32
N VAL A 103 -38.81 -42.21 -58.58
CA VAL A 103 -39.48 -41.70 -59.79
C VAL A 103 -39.19 -40.24 -60.17
N GLY A 104 -38.29 -40.10 -61.16
CA GLY A 104 -38.45 -39.23 -62.34
C GLY A 104 -38.40 -37.71 -62.13
N LEU A 105 -37.32 -37.10 -62.63
CA LEU A 105 -37.12 -35.68 -62.94
C LEU A 105 -38.40 -34.82 -62.95
N ARG A 106 -38.72 -34.21 -61.81
CA ARG A 106 -39.45 -32.94 -61.79
C ARG A 106 -38.40 -31.85 -61.63
N ALA A 107 -38.29 -30.98 -62.62
CA ALA A 107 -37.50 -29.77 -62.50
C ALA A 107 -37.92 -29.03 -61.23
N LEU A 108 -36.97 -28.79 -60.32
CA LEU A 108 -37.20 -27.94 -59.15
C LEU A 108 -37.74 -26.60 -59.65
N LYS A 109 -38.96 -26.23 -59.24
CA LYS A 109 -39.51 -24.90 -59.50
C LYS A 109 -39.13 -23.99 -58.34
N TRP A 110 -38.57 -22.82 -58.63
CA TRP A 110 -38.20 -21.85 -57.61
C TRP A 110 -39.44 -21.39 -56.82
N PRO A 111 -39.41 -21.37 -55.48
CA PRO A 111 -40.60 -21.12 -54.66
C PRO A 111 -40.88 -19.64 -54.35
N LEU A 112 -39.92 -18.73 -54.60
CA LEU A 112 -40.04 -17.31 -54.26
C LEU A 112 -40.41 -16.47 -55.48
N LYS A 113 -41.26 -15.45 -55.30
CA LYS A 113 -41.47 -14.42 -56.33
C LYS A 113 -40.32 -13.41 -56.31
N ARG A 114 -40.06 -12.75 -57.44
CA ARG A 114 -39.05 -11.68 -57.57
C ARG A 114 -39.09 -10.63 -56.46
N ALA A 115 -40.29 -10.12 -56.13
CA ALA A 115 -40.46 -9.13 -55.05
C ALA A 115 -40.06 -9.68 -53.66
N GLU A 116 -40.22 -10.99 -53.43
CA GLU A 116 -39.79 -11.63 -52.19
C GLU A 116 -38.27 -11.83 -52.14
N VAL A 117 -37.65 -12.10 -53.29
CA VAL A 117 -36.18 -12.19 -53.42
C VAL A 117 -35.54 -10.82 -53.18
N GLU A 118 -36.07 -9.76 -53.81
CA GLU A 118 -35.60 -8.38 -53.63
C GLU A 118 -35.76 -7.94 -52.16
N GLY A 119 -36.90 -8.24 -51.53
CA GLY A 119 -37.13 -7.96 -50.10
C GLY A 119 -36.16 -8.71 -49.19
N ALA A 120 -35.88 -9.99 -49.48
CA ALA A 120 -34.89 -10.77 -48.72
C ALA A 120 -33.48 -10.17 -48.84
N ILE A 121 -33.05 -9.79 -50.04
CA ILE A 121 -31.73 -9.15 -50.26
C ILE A 121 -31.61 -7.86 -49.46
N GLN A 122 -32.63 -7.00 -49.47
CA GLN A 122 -32.62 -5.74 -48.71
C GLN A 122 -32.46 -5.98 -47.20
N ILE A 123 -33.16 -6.98 -46.66
CA ILE A 123 -33.07 -7.35 -45.24
C ILE A 123 -31.65 -7.86 -44.91
N LEU A 124 -31.07 -8.71 -45.76
CA LEU A 124 -29.72 -9.26 -45.55
C LEU A 124 -28.64 -8.18 -45.60
N GLU A 125 -28.70 -7.26 -46.57
CA GLU A 125 -27.75 -6.14 -46.66
C GLU A 125 -27.92 -5.15 -45.49
N ARG A 126 -29.15 -4.98 -44.96
CA ARG A 126 -29.37 -4.20 -43.73
C ARG A 126 -28.68 -4.83 -42.53
N TYR A 127 -28.81 -6.15 -42.35
CA TYR A 127 -28.14 -6.85 -41.25
C TYR A 127 -26.62 -6.77 -41.38
N LYS A 128 -26.09 -7.03 -42.57
CA LYS A 128 -24.66 -6.91 -42.87
C LYS A 128 -24.12 -5.51 -42.53
N THR A 129 -24.81 -4.45 -42.98
CA THR A 129 -24.45 -3.07 -42.67
C THR A 129 -24.47 -2.80 -41.17
N SER A 130 -25.48 -3.30 -40.46
CA SER A 130 -25.60 -3.10 -39.01
C SER A 130 -24.50 -3.83 -38.22
N PHE A 131 -24.11 -5.04 -38.64
CA PHE A 131 -22.99 -5.76 -38.04
C PHE A 131 -21.66 -5.04 -38.30
N LEU A 132 -21.41 -4.57 -39.52
CA LEU A 132 -20.20 -3.81 -39.86
C LEU A 132 -20.08 -2.50 -39.05
N LEU A 133 -21.17 -1.75 -38.89
CA LEU A 133 -21.17 -0.54 -38.07
C LEU A 133 -20.91 -0.85 -36.59
N SER A 134 -21.46 -1.95 -36.07
CA SER A 134 -21.23 -2.36 -34.68
C SER A 134 -19.75 -2.73 -34.46
N LEU A 135 -19.16 -3.45 -35.42
CA LEU A 135 -17.72 -3.76 -35.42
C LEU A 135 -16.83 -2.51 -35.45
N GLN A 136 -17.19 -1.51 -36.26
CA GLN A 136 -16.45 -0.24 -36.34
C GLN A 136 -16.52 0.56 -35.03
N VAL A 137 -17.67 0.58 -34.35
CA VAL A 137 -17.82 1.23 -33.04
C VAL A 137 -16.90 0.56 -32.00
N ASP A 138 -16.87 -0.76 -31.97
CA ASP A 138 -16.04 -1.50 -31.02
C ASP A 138 -14.54 -1.33 -31.32
N GLN A 139 -14.13 -1.36 -32.60
CA GLN A 139 -12.75 -1.05 -33.02
C GLN A 139 -12.34 0.38 -32.61
N THR A 140 -13.21 1.37 -32.83
CA THR A 140 -12.94 2.76 -32.45
C THR A 140 -12.82 2.90 -30.93
N SER A 141 -13.68 2.22 -30.16
CA SER A 141 -13.61 2.20 -28.70
C SER A 141 -12.30 1.59 -28.19
N LEU A 142 -11.82 0.52 -28.82
CA LEU A 142 -10.52 -0.10 -28.48
C LEU A 142 -9.35 0.83 -28.84
N ILE A 143 -9.38 1.46 -30.01
CA ILE A 143 -8.34 2.42 -30.44
C ILE A 143 -8.30 3.63 -29.49
N VAL A 144 -9.46 4.17 -29.10
CA VAL A 144 -9.53 5.26 -28.11
C VAL A 144 -8.98 4.80 -26.75
N GLY A 145 -9.29 3.58 -26.31
CA GLY A 145 -8.73 3.01 -25.08
C GLY A 145 -7.20 2.84 -25.14
N VAL A 146 -6.67 2.39 -26.29
CA VAL A 146 -5.22 2.27 -26.52
C VAL A 146 -4.54 3.63 -26.60
N ALA A 147 -5.15 4.62 -27.27
CA ALA A 147 -4.63 5.98 -27.34
C ALA A 147 -4.59 6.63 -25.95
N GLN A 148 -5.66 6.51 -25.16
CA GLN A 148 -5.69 6.98 -23.77
C GLN A 148 -4.64 6.29 -22.88
N ASN A 149 -4.40 4.99 -23.07
CA ASN A 149 -3.36 4.28 -22.33
C ASN A 149 -1.95 4.69 -22.78
N THR A 150 -1.75 4.95 -24.07
CA THR A 150 -0.48 5.46 -24.62
C THR A 150 -0.20 6.89 -24.13
N ASP A 151 -1.20 7.76 -24.08
CA ASP A 151 -1.07 9.12 -23.53
C ASP A 151 -0.77 9.09 -22.02
N ARG A 152 -1.38 8.15 -21.28
CA ARG A 152 -1.05 7.89 -19.87
C ARG A 152 0.39 7.38 -19.65
N MET A 153 0.94 6.64 -20.60
CA MET A 153 2.34 6.18 -20.57
C MET A 153 3.32 7.28 -20.99
N ASN A 154 2.92 8.20 -21.88
CA ASN A 154 3.74 9.30 -22.39
C ASN A 154 3.65 10.61 -21.60
N GLN A 155 2.82 10.70 -20.56
CA GLN A 155 2.91 11.80 -19.59
C GLN A 155 4.19 11.64 -18.77
N ASN A 156 5.27 12.25 -19.24
CA ASN A 156 6.42 12.60 -18.42
C ASN A 156 5.92 13.56 -17.33
N MET A 157 5.40 12.99 -16.25
CA MET A 157 5.05 13.75 -15.06
C MET A 157 6.30 14.48 -14.60
N ASP A 158 6.16 15.79 -14.41
CA ASP A 158 7.23 16.62 -13.89
C ASP A 158 7.40 16.35 -12.39
N LEU A 159 7.98 15.20 -12.09
CA LEU A 159 8.31 14.76 -10.73
C LEU A 159 9.26 15.74 -10.03
N ALA A 160 9.87 16.69 -10.75
CA ALA A 160 10.64 17.76 -10.15
C ALA A 160 9.76 18.74 -9.35
N LYS A 161 8.48 18.90 -9.71
CA LYS A 161 7.52 19.72 -8.95
C LYS A 161 7.13 19.09 -7.61
N LEU A 162 7.23 17.77 -7.49
CA LEU A 162 7.08 17.04 -6.22
C LEU A 162 8.44 16.90 -5.56
N GLU A 163 8.98 18.01 -5.06
CA GLU A 163 10.24 18.01 -4.30
C GLU A 163 10.09 17.25 -2.97
N GLY A 164 10.32 15.94 -3.00
CA GLY A 164 10.39 15.08 -1.82
C GLY A 164 11.81 14.97 -1.23
N ALA A 165 11.90 14.31 -0.08
CA ALA A 165 13.12 13.96 0.62
C ALA A 165 13.52 12.53 0.26
N MET A 166 14.27 12.34 -0.83
CA MET A 166 14.68 10.99 -1.29
C MET A 166 15.52 10.25 -0.24
N GLU A 167 16.25 10.98 0.61
CA GLU A 167 17.03 10.41 1.72
C GLU A 167 16.15 9.85 2.86
N ALA A 168 14.88 10.24 2.93
CA ALA A 168 13.92 9.73 3.91
C ALA A 168 13.29 8.38 3.49
N GLU A 169 13.52 7.92 2.27
CA GLU A 169 12.97 6.64 1.79
C GLU A 169 13.71 5.44 2.39
N PHE A 170 13.00 4.31 2.54
CA PHE A 170 13.54 3.07 3.12
C PHE A 170 14.88 2.63 2.51
N GLU A 171 15.00 2.71 1.18
CA GLU A 171 16.17 2.23 0.43
C GLU A 171 17.16 3.34 0.07
N SER A 172 17.06 4.50 0.71
CA SER A 172 17.99 5.60 0.44
C SER A 172 19.43 5.23 0.79
N PHE A 173 20.38 5.86 0.10
CA PHE A 173 21.80 5.61 0.36
C PHE A 173 22.23 6.12 1.75
N ALA A 174 21.61 7.18 2.27
CA ALA A 174 21.80 7.63 3.66
C ALA A 174 21.45 6.55 4.70
N ASN A 175 20.62 5.58 4.32
CA ASN A 175 20.11 4.52 5.19
C ASN A 175 20.87 3.19 5.07
N ARG A 176 21.97 3.12 4.29
CA ARG A 176 22.68 1.86 3.98
C ARG A 176 23.30 1.14 5.19
N ASP A 177 23.70 1.90 6.21
CA ASP A 177 24.43 1.39 7.38
C ASP A 177 23.46 1.02 8.52
N GLU A 178 22.16 1.19 8.31
CA GLU A 178 21.14 0.93 9.31
C GLU A 178 20.65 -0.52 9.28
N VAL A 179 20.51 -1.09 10.47
CA VAL A 179 20.25 -2.52 10.69
C VAL A 179 18.76 -2.83 10.82
N GLN A 180 18.38 -3.99 10.27
CA GLN A 180 17.09 -4.65 10.52
C GLN A 180 17.17 -5.50 11.80
N CYS A 181 16.02 -6.01 12.25
CA CYS A 181 15.95 -6.93 13.38
C CYS A 181 16.80 -8.17 13.09
N LEU A 182 17.55 -8.60 14.10
CA LEU A 182 18.28 -9.85 14.02
C LEU A 182 17.28 -11.01 13.86
N GLN A 183 17.60 -11.98 13.02
CA GLN A 183 16.78 -13.17 12.86
C GLN A 183 16.54 -13.86 14.22
N GLY A 184 15.27 -14.16 14.51
CA GLY A 184 14.85 -14.77 15.79
C GLY A 184 14.42 -13.76 16.85
N THR A 185 14.76 -12.47 16.70
CA THR A 185 14.34 -11.40 17.63
C THR A 185 13.02 -10.75 17.23
N ARG A 186 12.23 -10.29 18.21
CA ARG A 186 10.94 -9.61 18.00
C ARG A 186 9.96 -10.39 17.10
N THR A 187 10.09 -11.71 17.06
CA THR A 187 9.39 -12.57 16.10
C THR A 187 7.86 -12.45 16.20
N GLU A 188 7.31 -12.56 17.41
CA GLU A 188 5.86 -12.47 17.65
C GLU A 188 5.30 -11.08 17.29
N LEU A 189 6.03 -10.02 17.65
CA LEU A 189 5.67 -8.65 17.32
C LEU A 189 5.64 -8.42 15.80
N LEU A 190 6.69 -8.86 15.09
CA LEU A 190 6.77 -8.74 13.64
C LEU A 190 5.65 -9.52 12.96
N GLN A 191 5.33 -10.72 13.46
CA GLN A 191 4.19 -11.50 12.98
C GLN A 191 2.87 -10.75 13.18
N GLN A 192 2.63 -10.21 14.37
CA GLN A 192 1.41 -9.44 14.66
C GLN A 192 1.26 -8.22 13.73
N ILE A 193 2.36 -7.52 13.45
CA ILE A 193 2.36 -6.37 12.51
C ILE A 193 2.04 -6.85 11.09
N MET A 194 2.61 -7.97 10.64
CA MET A 194 2.33 -8.49 9.29
C MET A 194 0.91 -9.03 9.16
N GLU A 195 0.37 -9.69 10.18
CA GLU A 195 -1.03 -10.11 10.25
C GLU A 195 -1.96 -8.90 10.20
N TRP A 196 -1.64 -7.86 10.99
CA TRP A 196 -2.34 -6.59 10.92
C TRP A 196 -2.32 -6.02 9.52
N ALA A 197 -1.14 -5.94 8.87
CA ALA A 197 -0.96 -5.33 7.56
C ALA A 197 -1.80 -6.01 6.46
N MET A 198 -2.00 -7.32 6.55
CA MET A 198 -2.74 -8.10 5.54
C MET A 198 -4.23 -8.28 5.87
N SER A 199 -4.66 -8.14 7.12
CA SER A 199 -6.03 -8.47 7.55
C SER A 199 -7.06 -7.38 7.20
N PRO A 200 -8.01 -7.58 6.28
CA PRO A 200 -8.95 -6.55 5.81
C PRO A 200 -9.90 -5.99 6.88
N SER A 201 -10.07 -6.67 8.02
CA SER A 201 -10.97 -6.28 9.11
C SER A 201 -10.30 -5.47 10.21
N GLN A 202 -8.97 -5.41 10.24
CA GLN A 202 -8.24 -4.65 11.25
C GLN A 202 -8.19 -3.16 10.95
N LYS A 203 -7.99 -2.37 12.01
CA LYS A 203 -7.88 -0.91 11.97
C LYS A 203 -6.79 -0.48 11.00
N SER A 204 -6.92 0.71 10.42
CA SER A 204 -6.05 1.15 9.33
C SER A 204 -4.70 1.70 9.74
N ILE A 205 -4.58 2.10 10.99
CA ILE A 205 -3.36 2.67 11.55
C ILE A 205 -2.87 1.72 12.64
N PHE A 206 -1.59 1.34 12.57
CA PHE A 206 -0.88 0.64 13.64
C PHE A 206 0.19 1.56 14.18
N TRP A 207 0.08 1.92 15.45
CA TRP A 207 1.03 2.77 16.15
C TRP A 207 1.91 1.94 17.08
N LEU A 208 3.16 1.75 16.68
CA LEU A 208 4.18 1.15 17.53
C LEU A 208 4.83 2.24 18.40
N LYS A 209 4.40 2.32 19.66
CA LYS A 209 4.92 3.30 20.62
C LYS A 209 6.02 2.68 21.48
N GLY A 210 7.00 3.48 21.85
CA GLY A 210 8.11 2.97 22.68
C GLY A 210 9.08 4.05 23.08
N MET A 211 9.78 3.82 24.19
CA MET A 211 10.73 4.77 24.75
C MET A 211 12.02 4.83 23.92
N ALA A 212 12.91 5.77 24.23
CA ALA A 212 14.18 5.88 23.55
C ALA A 212 14.99 4.57 23.67
N GLY A 213 15.48 4.07 22.53
CA GLY A 213 16.38 2.92 22.51
C GLY A 213 15.74 1.52 22.58
N THR A 214 14.41 1.41 22.47
CA THR A 214 13.70 0.11 22.46
C THR A 214 13.71 -0.63 21.11
N GLY A 215 14.26 -0.03 20.06
CA GLY A 215 14.42 -0.66 18.74
C GLY A 215 13.34 -0.36 17.69
N LYS A 216 12.52 0.69 17.88
CA LYS A 216 11.44 1.09 16.94
C LYS A 216 11.89 1.19 15.48
N SER A 217 12.96 1.94 15.20
CA SER A 217 13.47 2.13 13.84
C SER A 217 14.02 0.84 13.21
N THR A 218 14.59 -0.05 14.01
CA THR A 218 15.03 -1.38 13.57
C THR A 218 13.83 -2.24 13.17
N ILE A 219 12.74 -2.18 13.94
CA ILE A 219 11.49 -2.88 13.65
C ILE A 219 10.83 -2.31 12.39
N SER A 220 10.69 -0.99 12.26
CA SER A 220 10.06 -0.37 11.09
C SER A 220 10.81 -0.65 9.79
N ARG A 221 12.14 -0.69 9.81
CA ARG A 221 12.97 -1.14 8.67
C ARG A 221 12.69 -2.59 8.29
N THR A 222 12.59 -3.46 9.28
CA THR A 222 12.27 -4.89 9.05
C THR A 222 10.89 -5.03 8.43
N VAL A 223 9.90 -4.32 8.98
CA VAL A 223 8.52 -4.27 8.47
C VAL A 223 8.49 -3.74 7.03
N ALA A 224 9.18 -2.62 6.75
CA ALA A 224 9.27 -2.08 5.40
C ALA A 224 9.90 -3.07 4.42
N ARG A 225 10.96 -3.79 4.83
CA ARG A 225 11.58 -4.85 4.02
C ARG A 225 10.61 -5.99 3.73
N SER A 226 9.97 -6.55 4.77
CA SER A 226 9.01 -7.64 4.62
C SER A 226 7.83 -7.26 3.75
N LEU A 227 7.31 -6.04 3.89
CA LEU A 227 6.25 -5.49 3.04
C LEU A 227 6.72 -5.32 1.60
N LYS A 228 7.96 -4.88 1.37
CA LYS A 228 8.52 -4.76 0.03
C LYS A 228 8.64 -6.13 -0.64
N ASP A 229 9.20 -7.10 0.07
CA ASP A 229 9.38 -8.47 -0.43
C ASP A 229 8.04 -9.16 -0.73
N ALA A 230 7.01 -8.86 0.07
CA ALA A 230 5.63 -9.30 -0.17
C ALA A 230 4.87 -8.44 -1.21
N ASN A 231 5.52 -7.45 -1.83
CA ASN A 231 4.92 -6.51 -2.79
C ASN A 231 3.73 -5.69 -2.23
N HIS A 232 3.73 -5.38 -0.94
CA HIS A 232 2.71 -4.61 -0.23
C HIS A 232 3.21 -3.25 0.29
N LEU A 233 4.51 -2.95 0.22
CA LEU A 233 5.02 -1.62 0.55
C LEU A 233 4.52 -0.60 -0.48
N GLY A 234 3.75 0.38 0.00
CA GLY A 234 3.24 1.49 -0.80
C GLY A 234 4.19 2.67 -0.83
N ALA A 235 4.62 3.10 0.35
CA ALA A 235 5.57 4.19 0.52
C ALA A 235 6.22 4.13 1.90
N SER A 236 7.31 4.87 2.08
CA SER A 236 8.01 4.95 3.34
C SER A 236 8.58 6.35 3.60
N PHE A 237 8.61 6.76 4.86
CA PHE A 237 9.28 7.98 5.29
C PHE A 237 9.91 7.78 6.67
N PHE A 238 11.23 7.93 6.74
CA PHE A 238 12.02 7.80 7.97
C PHE A 238 12.47 9.17 8.43
N PHE A 239 11.71 9.74 9.37
CA PHE A 239 12.02 11.03 9.97
C PHE A 239 13.37 10.98 10.66
N LYS A 240 14.13 12.07 10.53
CA LYS A 240 15.37 12.26 11.27
C LYS A 240 15.61 13.73 11.52
N ARG A 241 15.54 14.13 12.79
CA ARG A 241 15.63 15.54 13.19
C ARG A 241 17.04 16.08 12.92
N GLY A 242 17.14 17.29 12.36
CA GLY A 242 18.42 17.95 12.11
C GLY A 242 19.17 17.45 10.86
N GLU A 243 18.60 16.51 10.10
CA GLU A 243 19.12 16.07 8.79
C GLU A 243 18.39 16.76 7.63
N GLY A 244 18.10 18.06 7.78
CA GLY A 244 17.46 18.89 6.75
C GLY A 244 16.07 18.38 6.38
N ASP A 245 15.91 17.95 5.13
CA ASP A 245 14.61 17.55 4.56
C ASP A 245 13.94 16.36 5.29
N ARG A 246 14.71 15.54 6.04
CA ARG A 246 14.16 14.41 6.81
C ARG A 246 13.43 14.81 8.09
N GLY A 247 13.71 15.98 8.64
CA GLY A 247 13.00 16.55 9.79
C GLY A 247 11.80 17.41 9.38
N ASN A 248 11.74 17.81 8.11
CA ASN A 248 10.81 18.81 7.61
C ASN A 248 9.52 18.20 7.08
N ALA A 249 8.40 18.46 7.77
CA ALA A 249 7.08 17.97 7.37
C ALA A 249 6.66 18.43 5.97
N LYS A 250 7.16 19.56 5.46
CA LYS A 250 6.88 20.05 4.10
C LYS A 250 7.20 19.00 3.03
N LYS A 251 8.21 18.16 3.27
CA LYS A 251 8.67 17.11 2.34
C LYS A 251 7.93 15.79 2.53
N PHE A 252 7.14 15.63 3.59
CA PHE A 252 6.50 14.36 3.97
C PHE A 252 5.54 13.83 2.90
N PHE A 253 4.45 14.54 2.61
CA PHE A 253 3.47 14.07 1.62
C PHE A 253 4.04 13.95 0.21
N PRO A 254 4.80 14.94 -0.33
CA PRO A 254 5.39 14.83 -1.67
C PRO A 254 6.23 13.56 -1.85
N THR A 255 7.00 13.17 -0.83
CA THR A 255 7.82 11.95 -0.82
C THR A 255 6.96 10.69 -0.85
N LEU A 256 5.91 10.63 -0.01
CA LEU A 256 5.00 9.49 0.01
C LEU A 256 4.24 9.35 -1.31
N ILE A 257 3.74 10.45 -1.87
CA ILE A 257 2.97 10.47 -3.12
C ILE A 257 3.84 9.98 -4.29
N ARG A 258 5.10 10.41 -4.36
CA ARG A 258 6.05 9.94 -5.37
C ARG A 258 6.21 8.43 -5.36
N GLN A 259 6.41 7.84 -4.18
CA GLN A 259 6.49 6.39 -4.01
C GLN A 259 5.15 5.69 -4.32
N LEU A 260 4.03 6.23 -3.84
CA LEU A 260 2.69 5.67 -4.08
C LEU A 260 2.32 5.65 -5.56
N MET A 261 2.72 6.65 -6.36
CA MET A 261 2.49 6.66 -7.81
C MET A 261 3.29 5.62 -8.58
N LEU A 262 4.36 5.09 -7.99
CA LEU A 262 5.09 3.94 -8.54
C LEU A 262 4.33 2.65 -8.25
N ARG A 263 3.73 2.53 -7.06
CA ARG A 263 2.98 1.33 -6.65
C ARG A 263 1.55 1.27 -7.21
N ILE A 264 0.88 2.42 -7.25
CA ILE A 264 -0.50 2.64 -7.70
C ILE A 264 -0.43 3.63 -8.86
N SER A 265 -0.08 3.12 -10.04
CA SER A 265 0.16 3.90 -11.25
C SER A 265 -1.02 4.81 -11.64
N GLU A 266 -2.23 4.44 -11.25
CA GLU A 266 -3.47 5.15 -11.54
C GLU A 266 -3.60 6.46 -10.75
N LEU A 267 -2.88 6.62 -9.64
CA LEU A 267 -2.82 7.91 -8.93
C LEU A 267 -2.19 9.00 -9.80
N ARG A 268 -1.34 8.63 -10.76
CA ARG A 268 -0.57 9.58 -11.58
C ARG A 268 -1.45 10.61 -12.27
N SER A 269 -2.57 10.21 -12.88
CA SER A 269 -3.43 11.17 -13.58
C SER A 269 -4.10 12.16 -12.63
N GLY A 270 -4.47 11.73 -11.42
CA GLY A 270 -5.06 12.61 -10.42
C GLY A 270 -4.04 13.59 -9.86
N VAL A 271 -2.83 13.10 -9.56
CA VAL A 271 -1.72 13.91 -9.07
C VAL A 271 -1.24 14.91 -10.13
N GLN A 272 -1.10 14.47 -11.39
CA GLN A 272 -0.73 15.35 -12.50
C GLN A 272 -1.71 16.50 -12.63
N LYS A 273 -3.01 16.19 -12.61
CA LYS A 273 -4.05 17.22 -12.67
C LYS A 273 -3.93 18.23 -11.52
N ALA A 274 -3.70 17.75 -10.30
CA ALA A 274 -3.52 18.64 -9.15
C ALA A 274 -2.28 19.55 -9.31
N LEU A 275 -1.18 19.04 -9.89
CA LEU A 275 0.03 19.82 -10.19
C LEU A 275 -0.16 20.81 -11.35
N ASP A 276 -1.01 20.47 -12.33
CA ASP A 276 -1.34 21.36 -13.45
C ASP A 276 -2.27 22.50 -12.99
N ASP A 277 -3.23 22.19 -12.12
CA ASP A 277 -4.14 23.17 -11.52
C ASP A 277 -3.40 24.10 -10.53
N ASP A 278 -2.37 23.60 -9.84
CA ASP A 278 -1.61 24.33 -8.82
C ASP A 278 -0.14 23.86 -8.75
N PRO A 279 0.78 24.47 -9.53
CA PRO A 279 2.17 24.02 -9.62
C PRO A 279 2.94 24.06 -8.29
N ASP A 280 2.55 24.92 -7.36
CA ASP A 280 3.22 25.11 -6.07
C ASP A 280 2.59 24.29 -4.93
N ILE A 281 1.63 23.41 -5.23
CA ILE A 281 0.89 22.61 -4.23
C ILE A 281 1.80 21.84 -3.27
N ALA A 282 2.94 21.33 -3.75
CA ALA A 282 3.94 20.63 -2.93
C ALA A 282 4.61 21.52 -1.87
N SER A 283 4.49 22.84 -2.00
CA SER A 283 4.98 23.83 -1.03
C SER A 283 3.89 24.42 -0.13
N LYS A 284 2.62 24.05 -0.31
CA LYS A 284 1.49 24.54 0.49
C LYS A 284 1.39 23.81 1.83
N SER A 285 0.35 24.12 2.60
CA SER A 285 0.10 23.47 3.90
C SER A 285 -0.06 21.95 3.77
N LEU A 286 0.25 21.22 4.84
CA LEU A 286 0.10 19.75 4.90
C LEU A 286 -1.31 19.29 4.54
N LYS A 287 -2.33 20.06 4.94
CA LYS A 287 -3.73 19.79 4.61
C LYS A 287 -4.00 19.88 3.11
N GLU A 288 -3.55 20.95 2.45
CA GLU A 288 -3.72 21.10 1.00
C GLU A 288 -2.98 20.00 0.24
N GLN A 289 -1.72 19.72 0.62
CA GLN A 289 -0.94 18.62 0.04
C GLN A 289 -1.68 17.29 0.17
N PHE A 290 -2.14 16.94 1.38
CA PHE A 290 -2.87 15.70 1.64
C PHE A 290 -4.18 15.61 0.84
N GLU A 291 -5.02 16.64 0.90
CA GLU A 291 -6.34 16.61 0.27
C GLU A 291 -6.24 16.53 -1.26
N LYS A 292 -5.39 17.37 -1.87
CA LYS A 292 -5.31 17.53 -3.32
C LYS A 292 -4.45 16.47 -4.00
N LEU A 293 -3.33 16.09 -3.38
CA LEU A 293 -2.37 15.17 -4.02
C LEU A 293 -2.54 13.71 -3.58
N LEU A 294 -3.24 13.43 -2.48
CA LEU A 294 -3.42 12.06 -1.99
C LEU A 294 -4.90 11.65 -1.93
N LEU A 295 -5.69 12.33 -1.09
CA LEU A 295 -7.08 11.90 -0.82
C LEU A 295 -7.99 12.01 -2.04
N GLN A 296 -8.02 13.16 -2.72
CA GLN A 296 -8.88 13.35 -3.90
C GLN A 296 -8.54 12.40 -5.06
N PRO A 297 -7.25 12.19 -5.42
CA PRO A 297 -6.86 11.17 -6.39
C PRO A 297 -7.34 9.77 -6.01
N LEU A 298 -7.23 9.37 -4.73
CA LEU A 298 -7.72 8.08 -4.27
C LEU A 298 -9.25 7.95 -4.38
N LEU A 299 -10.00 8.97 -3.96
CA LEU A 299 -11.46 8.98 -4.07
C LEU A 299 -11.96 8.95 -5.52
N TYR A 300 -11.19 9.53 -6.46
CA TYR A 300 -11.48 9.41 -7.88
C TYR A 300 -11.33 7.96 -8.37
N LEU A 301 -10.35 7.22 -7.87
CA LEU A 301 -10.17 5.80 -8.21
C LEU A 301 -11.32 4.92 -7.72
N ASP A 302 -11.96 5.26 -6.59
CA ASP A 302 -13.16 4.56 -6.08
C ASP A 302 -14.29 4.55 -7.11
N GLN A 303 -14.47 5.66 -7.82
CA GLN A 303 -15.55 5.83 -8.81
C GLN A 303 -15.36 4.93 -10.03
N LEU A 304 -14.12 4.48 -10.28
CA LEU A 304 -13.80 3.57 -11.39
C LEU A 304 -14.11 2.10 -11.07
N GLY A 305 -14.61 1.78 -9.86
CA GLY A 305 -15.10 0.45 -9.51
C GLY A 305 -14.03 -0.64 -9.47
N ARG A 306 -12.78 -0.28 -9.20
CA ARG A 306 -11.63 -1.21 -9.22
C ARG A 306 -11.51 -2.03 -7.93
N GLN A 307 -10.91 -3.22 -8.07
CA GLN A 307 -10.57 -4.08 -6.94
C GLN A 307 -9.48 -3.40 -6.09
N PRO A 308 -9.65 -3.35 -4.76
CA PRO A 308 -8.69 -2.69 -3.89
C PRO A 308 -7.37 -3.44 -3.82
N GLN A 309 -6.26 -2.74 -4.12
CA GLN A 309 -4.93 -3.23 -3.77
C GLN A 309 -4.56 -2.76 -2.36
N THR A 310 -4.02 -3.67 -1.54
CA THR A 310 -3.52 -3.33 -0.21
C THR A 310 -2.11 -2.80 -0.33
N ALA A 311 -1.90 -1.56 0.13
CA ALA A 311 -0.60 -0.90 0.17
C ALA A 311 -0.39 -0.29 1.54
N VAL A 312 0.79 -0.50 2.11
CA VAL A 312 1.14 -0.06 3.46
C VAL A 312 2.16 1.07 3.37
N MET A 313 1.87 2.17 4.06
CA MET A 313 2.80 3.28 4.28
C MET A 313 3.53 3.06 5.60
N VAL A 314 4.86 3.10 5.58
CA VAL A 314 5.71 2.98 6.77
C VAL A 314 6.24 4.37 7.15
N ILE A 315 5.85 4.87 8.32
CA ILE A 315 6.30 6.15 8.86
C ILE A 315 7.12 5.86 10.10
N ASP A 316 8.43 6.08 10.04
CA ASP A 316 9.32 5.87 11.18
C ASP A 316 9.60 7.18 11.92
N ALA A 317 9.61 7.10 13.25
CA ALA A 317 10.05 8.13 14.17
C ALA A 317 9.34 9.48 13.99
N LEU A 318 8.00 9.50 13.94
CA LEU A 318 7.25 10.75 13.76
C LEU A 318 7.59 11.82 14.81
N ASP A 319 8.02 11.43 16.02
CA ASP A 319 8.53 12.34 17.08
C ASP A 319 9.79 13.14 16.69
N GLU A 320 10.47 12.75 15.60
CA GLU A 320 11.64 13.45 15.07
C GLU A 320 11.29 14.52 14.01
N CYS A 321 10.01 14.69 13.67
CA CYS A 321 9.54 15.86 12.93
C CYS A 321 9.84 17.15 13.71
N GLU A 322 10.33 18.19 13.05
CA GLU A 322 10.86 19.40 13.70
C GLU A 322 9.80 20.21 14.45
N HIS A 323 8.59 20.29 13.92
CA HIS A 323 7.51 21.12 14.48
C HIS A 323 6.38 20.27 15.06
N ASP A 324 6.05 20.51 16.33
CA ASP A 324 5.02 19.76 17.06
C ASP A 324 3.61 19.93 16.48
N GLN A 325 3.31 21.11 15.91
CA GLN A 325 2.02 21.34 15.27
C GLN A 325 1.88 20.54 13.97
N ASP A 326 2.98 20.33 13.24
CA ASP A 326 2.98 19.51 12.04
C ASP A 326 2.75 18.04 12.35
N ILE A 327 3.32 17.53 13.46
CA ILE A 327 3.03 16.18 13.98
C ILE A 327 1.52 16.01 14.19
N ARG A 328 0.88 16.95 14.89
CA ARG A 328 -0.57 16.90 15.15
C ARG A 328 -1.38 16.98 13.85
N ASN A 329 -0.97 17.83 12.91
CA ASN A 329 -1.62 17.97 11.61
C ASN A 329 -1.53 16.66 10.81
N ILE A 330 -0.37 16.02 10.77
CA ILE A 330 -0.19 14.72 10.11
C ILE A 330 -1.13 13.69 10.74
N LEU A 331 -1.10 13.50 12.06
CA LEU A 331 -1.93 12.51 12.75
C LEU A 331 -3.42 12.72 12.47
N ARG A 332 -3.91 13.96 12.51
CA ARG A 332 -5.33 14.28 12.22
C ARG A 332 -5.74 14.01 10.77
N LEU A 333 -4.80 14.05 9.81
CA LEU A 333 -5.11 13.86 8.40
C LEU A 333 -5.18 12.37 8.01
N LEU A 334 -4.30 11.54 8.58
CA LEU A 334 -4.14 10.14 8.21
C LEU A 334 -5.43 9.29 8.25
N PRO A 335 -6.34 9.41 9.25
CA PRO A 335 -7.60 8.66 9.29
C PRO A 335 -8.50 8.88 8.08
N PHE A 336 -8.45 10.07 7.46
CA PHE A 336 -9.29 10.38 6.29
C PHE A 336 -9.00 9.52 5.07
N LEU A 337 -7.84 8.84 5.01
CA LEU A 337 -7.55 7.89 3.94
C LEU A 337 -8.51 6.71 3.91
N GLN A 338 -9.18 6.39 5.03
CA GLN A 338 -10.21 5.34 5.09
C GLN A 338 -11.49 5.69 4.34
N LYS A 339 -11.68 6.97 3.97
CA LYS A 339 -12.78 7.36 3.11
C LYS A 339 -12.63 6.80 1.69
N ALA A 340 -11.39 6.54 1.25
CA ALA A 340 -11.10 5.95 -0.05
C ALA A 340 -11.07 4.43 0.02
N LYS A 341 -11.82 3.77 -0.86
CA LYS A 341 -12.05 2.31 -0.88
C LYS A 341 -11.23 1.57 -1.95
N ALA A 342 -10.78 2.24 -3.01
CA ALA A 342 -10.05 1.67 -4.15
C ALA A 342 -8.57 1.43 -3.86
N GLY A 343 -7.98 2.19 -2.93
CA GLY A 343 -6.68 1.88 -2.35
C GLY A 343 -6.90 1.48 -0.90
N ARG A 344 -6.68 0.21 -0.55
CA ARG A 344 -6.65 -0.18 0.87
C ARG A 344 -5.32 0.27 1.45
N LEU A 345 -5.23 1.57 1.72
CA LEU A 345 -4.06 2.20 2.32
C LEU A 345 -4.06 1.97 3.82
N ARG A 346 -2.93 1.47 4.31
CA ARG A 346 -2.67 1.19 5.71
C ARG A 346 -1.43 1.91 6.16
N ILE A 347 -1.34 2.20 7.45
CA ILE A 347 -0.29 3.04 7.99
C ILE A 347 0.35 2.32 9.17
N PHE A 348 1.60 1.94 9.01
CA PHE A 348 2.44 1.53 10.12
C PHE A 348 3.26 2.74 10.57
N LEU A 349 3.09 3.17 11.80
CA LEU A 349 3.70 4.38 12.35
C LEU A 349 4.47 4.02 13.61
N THR A 350 5.70 4.51 13.73
CA THR A 350 6.46 4.44 14.98
C THR A 350 6.67 5.82 15.56
N SER A 351 6.62 5.92 16.89
CA SER A 351 7.05 7.12 17.59
C SER A 351 7.30 6.88 19.08
N ARG A 352 7.86 7.89 19.75
CA ARG A 352 7.77 8.03 21.21
C ARG A 352 6.39 8.58 21.61
N PRO A 353 5.89 8.27 22.81
CA PRO A 353 4.60 8.78 23.30
C PRO A 353 4.72 10.22 23.84
N GLU A 354 5.43 11.08 23.13
CA GLU A 354 5.57 12.50 23.48
C GLU A 354 4.23 13.23 23.38
N LEU A 355 4.10 14.37 24.08
CA LEU A 355 2.83 15.10 24.19
C LEU A 355 2.14 15.40 22.84
N PRO A 356 2.83 15.88 21.78
CA PRO A 356 2.18 16.16 20.49
C PRO A 356 1.60 14.90 19.83
N ILE A 357 2.27 13.76 20.01
CA ILE A 357 1.85 12.47 19.48
C ILE A 357 0.63 11.97 20.25
N SER A 358 0.75 11.89 21.57
CA SER A 358 -0.30 11.37 22.45
C SER A 358 -1.59 12.21 22.34
N ALA A 359 -1.46 13.54 22.29
CA ALA A 359 -2.58 14.44 22.03
C ALA A 359 -3.19 14.23 20.63
N GLY A 360 -2.34 14.05 19.60
CA GLY A 360 -2.81 13.80 18.24
C GLY A 360 -3.58 12.48 18.09
N PHE A 361 -3.18 11.43 18.80
CA PHE A 361 -3.92 10.16 18.84
C PHE A 361 -5.18 10.22 19.72
N ALA A 362 -5.19 11.02 20.78
CA ALA A 362 -6.40 11.25 21.58
C ALA A 362 -7.51 11.97 20.79
N ASP A 363 -7.14 12.79 19.81
CA ASP A 363 -8.07 13.43 18.88
C ASP A 363 -8.65 12.47 17.83
N ILE A 364 -8.04 11.29 17.64
CA ILE A 364 -8.49 10.25 16.72
C ILE A 364 -9.48 9.35 17.46
N THR A 365 -10.57 8.94 16.79
CA THR A 365 -11.53 8.04 17.42
C THR A 365 -10.90 6.66 17.69
N ASP A 366 -11.15 6.06 18.86
CA ASP A 366 -10.58 4.78 19.29
C ASP A 366 -10.78 3.62 18.29
N HIS A 367 -11.69 3.75 17.33
CA HIS A 367 -11.96 2.75 16.31
C HIS A 367 -11.00 2.81 15.10
N GLU A 368 -10.15 3.83 14.98
CA GLU A 368 -9.35 4.09 13.75
C GLU A 368 -7.89 3.62 13.83
N TYR A 369 -7.34 3.41 15.03
CA TYR A 369 -5.95 2.94 15.22
C TYR A 369 -5.81 1.83 16.27
N GLN A 370 -4.84 0.94 16.05
CA GLN A 370 -4.36 -0.05 17.01
C GLN A 370 -2.98 0.41 17.50
N ASP A 371 -2.69 0.30 18.78
CA ASP A 371 -1.39 0.63 19.34
C ASP A 371 -0.74 -0.56 20.05
N LEU A 372 0.59 -0.52 20.15
CA LEU A 372 1.38 -1.46 20.92
C LEU A 372 2.57 -0.74 21.55
N ALA A 373 2.75 -0.90 22.85
CA ALA A 373 3.87 -0.34 23.60
C ALA A 373 5.03 -1.33 23.71
N LEU A 374 6.19 -0.99 23.14
CA LEU A 374 7.39 -1.84 23.23
C LEU A 374 7.92 -2.03 24.65
N HIS A 375 7.61 -1.10 25.55
CA HIS A 375 8.03 -1.15 26.96
C HIS A 375 7.06 -1.95 27.85
N GLU A 376 5.92 -2.39 27.29
CA GLU A 376 4.97 -3.28 27.96
C GLU A 376 5.14 -4.74 27.50
N ILE A 377 6.04 -5.00 26.55
CA ILE A 377 6.42 -6.38 26.17
C ILE A 377 7.07 -7.04 27.39
N PRO A 378 6.71 -8.32 27.71
CA PRO A 378 7.29 -9.04 28.83
C PRO A 378 8.82 -8.97 28.85
N GLU A 379 9.37 -8.78 30.04
CA GLU A 379 10.80 -8.59 30.23
C GLU A 379 11.59 -9.81 29.75
N GLU A 380 11.05 -11.02 29.95
CA GLU A 380 11.65 -12.29 29.57
C GLU A 380 11.83 -12.40 28.05
N VAL A 381 10.88 -11.87 27.27
CA VAL A 381 10.98 -11.83 25.80
C VAL A 381 12.08 -10.86 25.37
N THR A 382 12.16 -9.70 26.03
CA THR A 382 13.19 -8.71 25.73
C THR A 382 14.58 -9.18 26.17
N GLU A 383 14.69 -9.90 27.29
CA GLU A 383 15.91 -10.55 27.77
C GLU A 383 16.42 -11.57 26.75
N HIS A 384 15.53 -12.47 26.28
CA HIS A 384 15.86 -13.45 25.25
C HIS A 384 16.38 -12.79 23.96
N ASP A 385 15.68 -11.76 23.47
CA ASP A 385 16.08 -11.10 22.24
C ASP A 385 17.42 -10.33 22.39
N ILE A 386 17.67 -9.71 23.55
CA ILE A 386 18.95 -9.05 23.85
C ILE A 386 20.08 -10.08 23.94
N HIS A 387 19.83 -11.24 24.54
CA HIS A 387 20.78 -12.34 24.60
C HIS A 387 21.18 -12.81 23.19
N LEU A 388 20.20 -13.08 22.31
CA LEU A 388 20.47 -13.44 20.91
C LEU A 388 21.28 -12.35 20.18
N PHE A 389 20.91 -11.09 20.38
CA PHE A 389 21.64 -9.96 19.80
C PHE A 389 23.11 -9.90 20.24
N LEU A 390 23.37 -10.05 21.54
CA LEU A 390 24.74 -10.06 22.06
C LEU A 390 25.51 -11.27 21.50
N GLN A 391 24.93 -12.47 21.50
CA GLN A 391 25.58 -13.66 20.95
C GLN A 391 26.00 -13.50 19.48
N ASP A 392 25.12 -12.98 18.62
CA ASP A 392 25.44 -12.69 17.22
C ASP A 392 26.59 -11.68 17.10
N ARG A 393 26.53 -10.59 17.85
CA ARG A 393 27.56 -9.53 17.81
C ARG A 393 28.91 -10.02 18.30
N PHE A 394 28.95 -10.78 19.39
CA PHE A 394 30.19 -11.36 19.90
C PHE A 394 30.75 -12.43 18.95
N THR A 395 29.89 -13.18 18.26
CA THR A 395 30.32 -14.11 17.20
C THR A 395 31.01 -13.38 16.05
N LYS A 396 30.46 -12.24 15.61
CA LYS A 396 31.08 -11.38 14.59
C LYS A 396 32.41 -10.81 15.08
N ILE A 397 32.47 -10.27 16.30
CA ILE A 397 33.71 -9.75 16.88
C ILE A 397 34.79 -10.85 16.95
N LYS A 398 34.43 -12.07 17.34
CA LYS A 398 35.35 -13.21 17.35
C LYS A 398 35.94 -13.49 15.98
N HIS A 399 35.09 -13.51 14.97
CA HIS A 399 35.49 -13.75 13.59
C HIS A 399 36.41 -12.64 13.07
N ASP A 400 35.98 -11.38 13.19
CA ASP A 400 36.69 -10.22 12.63
C ASP A 400 38.04 -9.95 13.31
N ARG A 401 38.17 -10.34 14.58
CA ARG A 401 39.36 -10.08 15.41
C ARG A 401 40.19 -11.33 15.71
N TYR A 402 39.84 -12.48 15.13
CA TYR A 402 40.52 -13.76 15.34
C TYR A 402 40.65 -14.14 16.83
N ILE A 403 39.59 -13.92 17.60
CA ILE A 403 39.54 -14.24 19.03
C ILE A 403 39.08 -15.70 19.22
N ALA A 404 39.56 -16.32 20.30
CA ALA A 404 39.24 -17.70 20.64
C ALA A 404 37.71 -17.96 20.74
N PRO A 405 37.22 -19.16 20.33
CA PRO A 405 35.78 -19.44 20.21
C PRO A 405 35.00 -19.39 21.52
N ASP A 406 35.68 -19.69 22.63
CA ASP A 406 35.18 -19.73 24.00
C ASP A 406 34.93 -18.35 24.61
N TRP A 407 35.51 -17.30 24.03
CA TRP A 407 35.27 -15.92 24.46
C TRP A 407 33.85 -15.43 24.05
N PRO A 408 33.17 -14.62 24.87
CA PRO A 408 33.54 -14.14 26.20
C PRO A 408 33.18 -15.09 27.36
N GLY A 409 32.47 -16.19 27.10
CA GLY A 409 31.82 -17.03 28.11
C GLY A 409 30.33 -16.71 28.25
N ASP A 410 29.50 -17.72 28.47
CA ASP A 410 28.04 -17.56 28.58
C ASP A 410 27.64 -16.78 29.85
N ASP A 411 28.41 -16.93 30.93
CA ASP A 411 28.28 -16.16 32.16
C ASP A 411 28.45 -14.66 31.92
N VAL A 412 29.46 -14.28 31.13
CA VAL A 412 29.71 -12.88 30.77
C VAL A 412 28.62 -12.35 29.85
N ILE A 413 28.12 -13.16 28.90
CA ILE A 413 26.98 -12.75 28.07
C ILE A 413 25.76 -12.48 28.97
N GLN A 414 25.45 -13.37 29.91
CA GLN A 414 24.31 -13.19 30.81
C GLN A 414 24.44 -11.96 31.71
N GLU A 415 25.66 -11.64 32.17
CA GLU A 415 25.93 -10.39 32.90
C GLU A 415 25.64 -9.16 32.03
N LEU A 416 26.08 -9.17 30.77
CA LEU A 416 25.81 -8.08 29.82
C LEU A 416 24.33 -7.97 29.45
N VAL A 417 23.60 -9.09 29.38
CA VAL A 417 22.14 -9.13 29.20
C VAL A 417 21.46 -8.45 30.38
N THR A 418 21.77 -8.89 31.61
CA THR A 418 21.21 -8.34 32.86
C THR A 418 21.47 -6.84 32.96
N MET A 419 22.68 -6.41 32.59
CA MET A 419 22.97 -4.99 32.50
C MET A 419 22.05 -4.33 31.48
N SER A 420 21.89 -4.89 30.28
CA SER A 420 21.26 -4.21 29.14
C SER A 420 19.74 -4.15 29.15
N VAL A 421 19.07 -5.09 29.81
CA VAL A 421 17.61 -5.12 29.93
C VAL A 421 17.11 -3.83 30.62
N PRO A 422 16.00 -3.23 30.15
CA PRO A 422 15.14 -3.64 29.02
C PRO A 422 15.48 -2.97 27.67
N LEU A 423 16.66 -2.36 27.53
CA LEU A 423 16.96 -1.42 26.44
C LEU A 423 17.97 -1.98 25.42
N PHE A 424 17.55 -2.21 24.17
CA PHE A 424 18.45 -2.63 23.08
C PHE A 424 19.60 -1.67 22.84
N ILE A 425 19.37 -0.36 22.99
CA ILE A 425 20.44 0.63 22.84
C ILE A 425 21.57 0.43 23.85
N SER A 426 21.27 -0.17 25.00
CA SER A 426 22.28 -0.53 25.98
C SER A 426 23.25 -1.56 25.41
N ALA A 427 22.73 -2.71 24.98
CA ALA A 427 23.50 -3.79 24.39
C ALA A 427 24.27 -3.31 23.15
N ALA A 428 23.62 -2.54 22.27
CA ALA A 428 24.27 -1.97 21.10
C ALA A 428 25.43 -1.02 21.44
N THR A 429 25.32 -0.28 22.55
CA THR A 429 26.40 0.61 23.03
C THR A 429 27.58 -0.18 23.60
N VAL A 430 27.31 -1.27 24.33
CA VAL A 430 28.34 -2.21 24.78
C VAL A 430 29.10 -2.78 23.59
N CYS A 431 28.39 -3.31 22.58
CA CYS A 431 29.02 -3.87 21.39
C CYS A 431 29.88 -2.84 20.65
N ARG A 432 29.37 -1.63 20.42
CA ARG A 432 30.12 -0.53 19.77
C ARG A 432 31.40 -0.15 20.52
N TYR A 433 31.36 -0.23 21.84
CA TYR A 433 32.53 0.04 22.68
C TYR A 433 33.62 -1.02 22.51
N ILE A 434 33.20 -2.30 22.52
CA ILE A 434 34.10 -3.46 22.45
C ILE A 434 34.68 -3.65 21.04
N GLU A 435 33.86 -3.44 19.99
CA GLU A 435 34.27 -3.71 18.60
C GLU A 435 35.20 -2.63 18.02
N ASN A 436 35.38 -1.50 18.71
CA ASN A 436 36.15 -0.37 18.23
C ASN A 436 37.54 -0.79 17.71
N ALA A 437 37.76 -0.59 16.40
CA ALA A 437 38.96 -1.04 15.67
C ALA A 437 40.29 -0.66 16.34
N LYS A 438 40.33 0.49 17.04
CA LYS A 438 41.53 1.05 17.66
C LYS A 438 41.99 0.31 18.91
N TRP A 439 41.16 -0.56 19.49
CA TRP A 439 41.41 -1.18 20.79
C TRP A 439 41.20 -2.69 20.74
N GLU A 440 41.81 -3.38 21.71
CA GLU A 440 41.70 -4.82 21.86
C GLU A 440 40.40 -5.20 22.61
N PRO A 441 39.54 -6.07 22.04
CA PRO A 441 38.21 -6.35 22.60
C PRO A 441 38.20 -6.98 24.00
N LYS A 442 39.13 -7.89 24.33
CA LYS A 442 39.14 -8.55 25.64
C LYS A 442 39.44 -7.55 26.76
N SER A 443 40.37 -6.63 26.52
CA SER A 443 40.76 -5.56 27.43
C SER A 443 39.61 -4.59 27.65
N ARG A 444 38.89 -4.25 26.58
CA ARG A 444 37.69 -3.40 26.63
C ARG A 444 36.56 -4.04 27.43
N LEU A 445 36.29 -5.32 27.19
CA LEU A 445 35.30 -6.06 27.96
C LEU A 445 35.68 -6.12 29.44
N ALA A 446 36.92 -6.47 29.76
CA ALA A 446 37.41 -6.52 31.14
C ALA A 446 37.42 -5.14 31.83
N GLU A 447 37.59 -4.05 31.08
CA GLU A 447 37.44 -2.69 31.58
C GLU A 447 35.97 -2.38 31.89
N LEU A 448 35.05 -2.74 30.99
CA LEU A 448 33.62 -2.49 31.14
C LEU A 448 33.02 -3.23 32.34
N LEU A 449 33.41 -4.50 32.54
CA LEU A 449 32.95 -5.30 33.67
C LEU A 449 33.52 -4.80 35.01
N ARG A 450 34.71 -4.19 35.01
CA ARG A 450 35.32 -3.60 36.22
C ARG A 450 34.75 -2.25 36.60
N ASP A 451 34.38 -1.43 35.61
CA ASP A 451 33.97 -0.04 35.81
C ASP A 451 32.69 0.26 35.00
N GLN A 452 31.55 -0.07 35.61
CA GLN A 452 30.24 0.18 35.02
C GLN A 452 29.91 1.69 34.93
N ALA A 453 30.59 2.57 35.66
CA ALA A 453 30.37 4.02 35.56
C ALA A 453 30.85 4.60 34.21
N LYS A 454 31.92 4.02 33.63
CA LYS A 454 32.33 4.32 32.24
C LYS A 454 31.31 3.92 31.19
N TYR A 455 30.45 2.94 31.51
CA TYR A 455 29.35 2.56 30.65
C TYR A 455 28.20 3.58 30.74
N VAL A 456 27.84 4.02 31.94
CA VAL A 456 26.79 5.04 32.17
C VAL A 456 27.13 6.35 31.44
N SER A 457 28.33 6.88 31.61
CA SER A 457 28.78 8.10 30.90
C SER A 457 28.74 8.00 29.36
N ARG A 458 28.74 6.79 28.78
CA ARG A 458 28.59 6.60 27.33
C ARG A 458 27.15 6.66 26.88
N MET A 459 26.20 6.38 27.78
CA MET A 459 24.79 6.54 27.53
C MET A 459 24.40 8.02 27.44
N ASP A 460 25.16 8.93 28.05
CA ASP A 460 24.95 10.39 27.94
C ASP A 460 24.79 10.84 26.49
N LYS A 461 25.58 10.29 25.55
CA LYS A 461 25.48 10.63 24.12
C LYS A 461 24.13 10.29 23.49
N THR A 462 23.37 9.40 24.11
CA THR A 462 22.04 8.95 23.65
C THR A 462 20.94 9.79 24.29
N TYR A 463 21.05 10.08 25.59
CA TYR A 463 19.98 10.72 26.36
C TYR A 463 20.14 12.23 26.49
N LEU A 464 21.37 12.74 26.52
CA LEU A 464 21.64 14.17 26.61
C LEU A 464 20.95 14.94 25.48
N PRO A 465 20.96 14.53 24.20
CA PRO A 465 20.22 15.24 23.16
C PRO A 465 18.70 15.29 23.41
N ILE A 466 18.14 14.25 24.02
CA ILE A 466 16.71 14.18 24.36
C ILE A 466 16.41 15.13 25.52
N LEU A 467 17.23 15.10 26.57
CA LEU A 467 17.08 15.97 27.73
C LEU A 467 17.31 17.43 27.37
N THR A 468 18.33 17.74 26.56
CA THR A 468 18.56 19.08 26.02
C THR A 468 17.34 19.55 25.26
N ARG A 469 16.77 18.76 24.34
CA ARG A 469 15.53 19.15 23.64
C ARG A 469 14.38 19.46 24.60
N LEU A 470 14.21 18.68 25.66
CA LEU A 470 13.09 18.85 26.60
C LEU A 470 13.29 20.02 27.57
N LEU A 471 14.52 20.49 27.73
CA LEU A 471 14.91 21.52 28.70
C LEU A 471 15.42 22.82 28.05
N ASP A 472 15.71 22.80 26.75
CA ASP A 472 16.24 23.89 25.96
C ASP A 472 15.18 24.28 24.93
N ASP A 473 14.36 25.26 25.31
CA ASP A 473 13.42 25.91 24.41
C ASP A 473 14.03 27.25 23.96
N GLN A 474 14.16 27.43 22.65
CA GLN A 474 14.77 28.63 22.04
C GLN A 474 14.00 29.92 22.37
N GLU A 475 12.74 29.78 22.84
CA GLU A 475 11.90 30.90 23.27
C GLU A 475 11.97 31.21 24.77
N THR A 476 12.63 30.37 25.58
CA THR A 476 12.74 30.60 27.04
C THR A 476 13.96 31.45 27.43
N ASP A 477 13.74 32.40 28.34
CA ASP A 477 14.83 33.20 28.90
C ASP A 477 15.72 32.34 29.83
N GLU A 478 16.98 32.73 30.03
CA GLU A 478 17.93 31.99 30.88
C GLU A 478 17.40 31.68 32.29
N SER A 479 16.56 32.55 32.85
CA SER A 479 15.96 32.32 34.18
C SER A 479 14.92 31.20 34.16
N GLU A 480 14.10 31.13 33.11
CA GLU A 480 13.09 30.10 32.93
C GLU A 480 13.77 28.74 32.68
N GLN A 481 14.83 28.73 31.87
CA GLN A 481 15.63 27.54 31.64
C GLN A 481 16.27 27.01 32.92
N ARG A 482 16.82 27.90 33.77
CA ARG A 482 17.35 27.50 35.09
C ARG A 482 16.27 26.95 36.01
N GLN A 483 15.08 27.56 35.99
CA GLN A 483 13.94 27.06 36.77
C GLN A 483 13.50 25.67 36.29
N LEU A 484 13.39 25.47 34.98
CA LEU A 484 13.06 24.18 34.37
C LEU A 484 14.06 23.09 34.77
N LEU A 485 15.36 23.40 34.70
CA LEU A 485 16.43 22.50 35.14
C LEU A 485 16.33 22.18 36.63
N GLN A 486 16.05 23.17 37.47
CA GLN A 486 15.91 22.98 38.91
C GLN A 486 14.71 22.11 39.26
N GLU A 487 13.55 22.37 38.66
CA GLU A 487 12.33 21.56 38.84
C GLU A 487 12.56 20.12 38.35
N PHE A 488 13.22 19.94 37.20
CA PHE A 488 13.59 18.63 36.70
C PHE A 488 14.48 17.88 37.70
N GLN A 489 15.54 18.50 38.21
CA GLN A 489 16.43 17.87 39.19
C GLN A 489 15.70 17.53 40.49
N GLN A 490 14.79 18.39 40.95
CA GLN A 490 14.02 18.14 42.18
C GLN A 490 13.02 17.00 42.02
N ILE A 491 12.31 16.92 40.89
CA ILE A 491 11.28 15.90 40.66
C ILE A 491 11.92 14.60 40.16
N VAL A 492 12.60 14.66 39.01
CA VAL A 492 13.15 13.47 38.34
C VAL A 492 14.36 12.93 39.10
N GLY A 493 15.22 13.80 39.65
CA GLY A 493 16.33 13.37 40.49
C GLY A 493 15.88 12.61 41.73
N VAL A 494 14.78 13.03 42.37
CA VAL A 494 14.19 12.26 43.49
C VAL A 494 13.62 10.93 43.01
N ILE A 495 12.87 10.90 41.91
CA ILE A 495 12.32 9.65 41.34
C ILE A 495 13.43 8.63 41.08
N ILE A 496 14.57 9.08 40.57
CA ILE A 496 15.73 8.22 40.29
C ILE A 496 16.39 7.69 41.57
N LEU A 497 16.45 8.50 42.64
CA LEU A 497 17.10 8.13 43.90
C LEU A 497 16.20 7.31 44.84
N LEU A 498 14.90 7.25 44.59
CA LEU A 498 13.96 6.51 45.43
C LEU A 498 14.17 5.01 45.31
N ALA A 499 14.46 4.36 46.45
CA ALA A 499 14.55 2.90 46.52
C ALA A 499 13.20 2.20 46.26
N VAL A 500 12.09 2.88 46.57
CA VAL A 500 10.73 2.41 46.30
C VAL A 500 10.00 3.50 45.51
N PRO A 501 9.49 3.21 44.29
CA PRO A 501 8.75 4.19 43.50
C PRO A 501 7.54 4.75 44.25
N LEU A 502 7.37 6.08 44.25
CA LEU A 502 6.27 6.77 44.92
C LEU A 502 5.27 7.32 43.90
N SER A 503 3.97 7.17 44.18
CA SER A 503 2.90 7.82 43.38
C SER A 503 3.06 9.34 43.35
N ILE A 504 2.49 10.00 42.33
CA ILE A 504 2.48 11.49 42.25
C ILE A 504 1.87 12.11 43.51
N ASN A 505 0.81 11.50 44.06
CA ASN A 505 0.15 11.94 45.29
C ASN A 505 1.03 11.81 46.54
N ALA A 506 2.02 10.91 46.53
CA ALA A 506 3.01 10.77 47.60
C ALA A 506 4.23 11.68 47.37
N LEU A 507 4.63 11.89 46.10
CA LEU A 507 5.70 12.81 45.73
C LEU A 507 5.34 14.27 46.05
N SER A 508 4.07 14.66 45.88
CA SER A 508 3.61 16.02 46.13
C SER A 508 3.93 16.53 47.55
N PRO A 509 3.46 15.88 48.63
CA PRO A 509 3.82 16.29 49.99
C PRO A 509 5.30 16.05 50.33
N PHE A 510 5.97 15.10 49.67
CA PHE A 510 7.39 14.82 49.89
C PHE A 510 8.30 15.94 49.34
N LEU A 511 7.98 16.45 48.15
CA LEU A 511 8.73 17.52 47.48
C LEU A 511 8.25 18.91 47.88
N GLY A 512 7.03 19.03 48.44
CA GLY A 512 6.37 20.32 48.65
C GLY A 512 5.95 21.00 47.35
N ILE A 513 5.70 20.21 46.30
CA ILE A 513 5.28 20.66 44.97
C ILE A 513 3.87 20.14 44.71
N GLU A 514 2.99 20.98 44.16
CA GLU A 514 1.62 20.57 43.83
C GLU A 514 1.59 19.40 42.84
N ALA A 515 0.66 18.46 43.04
CA ALA A 515 0.55 17.25 42.21
C ALA A 515 0.41 17.57 40.72
N ASP A 516 -0.35 18.61 40.37
CA ASP A 516 -0.54 19.07 38.99
C ASP A 516 0.77 19.58 38.37
N GLN A 517 1.61 20.28 39.15
CA GLN A 517 2.92 20.74 38.66
C GLN A 517 3.86 19.56 38.42
N ILE A 518 3.86 18.57 39.31
CA ILE A 518 4.62 17.32 39.13
C ILE A 518 4.14 16.60 37.87
N SER A 519 2.83 16.43 37.71
CA SER A 519 2.25 15.75 36.53
C SER A 519 2.63 16.46 35.24
N ASN A 520 2.43 17.78 35.16
CA ASN A 520 2.76 18.59 33.98
C ASN A 520 4.26 18.50 33.64
N ARG A 521 5.13 18.51 34.66
CA ARG A 521 6.57 18.39 34.43
C ARG A 521 6.93 17.01 33.90
N LEU A 522 6.39 15.95 34.51
CA LEU A 522 6.65 14.57 34.10
C LEU A 522 6.12 14.26 32.70
N ASP A 523 4.97 14.83 32.33
CA ASP A 523 4.34 14.62 31.02
C ASP A 523 5.27 14.97 29.85
N SER A 524 6.12 15.99 30.00
CA SER A 524 7.14 16.35 29.01
C SER A 524 8.21 15.26 28.82
N PHE A 525 8.40 14.35 29.78
CA PHE A 525 9.43 13.31 29.77
C PHE A 525 8.90 11.90 29.47
N ARG A 526 7.67 11.75 28.95
CA ARG A 526 7.11 10.43 28.57
C ARG A 526 7.95 9.66 27.53
N SER A 527 8.86 10.33 26.82
CA SER A 527 9.83 9.69 25.93
C SER A 527 10.92 8.89 26.66
N VAL A 528 11.06 9.14 27.96
CA VAL A 528 12.21 8.76 28.81
C VAL A 528 11.79 8.16 30.15
N LEU A 529 10.64 8.58 30.70
CA LEU A 529 10.03 8.07 31.92
C LEU A 529 8.73 7.32 31.60
N SER A 530 8.49 6.21 32.30
CA SER A 530 7.19 5.56 32.29
C SER A 530 6.30 6.24 33.33
N ILE A 531 5.17 6.78 32.88
CA ILE A 531 4.24 7.56 33.71
C ILE A 531 2.86 6.91 33.57
N PRO A 532 2.42 6.14 34.58
CA PRO A 532 1.14 5.48 34.60
C PRO A 532 -0.03 6.48 34.49
N SER A 533 -1.08 6.09 33.77
CA SER A 533 -2.29 6.91 33.61
C SER A 533 -3.16 6.97 34.87
N ASP A 534 -2.96 6.06 35.81
CA ASP A 534 -3.75 5.89 37.05
C ASP A 534 -3.15 6.63 38.26
N GLN A 535 -2.24 7.58 38.03
CA GLN A 535 -1.44 8.23 39.07
C GLN A 535 -0.58 7.27 39.92
N GLY A 536 -0.33 6.06 39.41
CA GLY A 536 0.67 5.15 39.94
C GLY A 536 2.07 5.77 39.97
N PRO A 537 3.03 5.11 40.63
CA PRO A 537 4.39 5.64 40.72
C PRO A 537 5.01 5.78 39.32
N PRO A 538 5.55 6.95 38.92
CA PRO A 538 6.39 7.02 37.74
C PRO A 538 7.70 6.26 38.00
N TRP A 539 8.21 5.58 36.98
CA TRP A 539 9.52 4.93 37.06
C TRP A 539 10.36 5.18 35.81
N CYS A 540 11.67 5.16 36.02
CA CYS A 540 12.63 5.24 34.94
C CYS A 540 12.92 3.81 34.43
N LEU A 541 12.95 3.61 33.11
CA LEU A 541 13.24 2.28 32.53
C LEU A 541 14.66 1.77 32.87
N ARG A 542 15.56 2.64 33.33
CA ARG A 542 16.88 2.22 33.82
C ARG A 542 17.46 3.26 34.78
N LEU A 543 18.16 2.82 35.82
CA LEU A 543 18.88 3.70 36.76
C LEU A 543 20.08 4.41 36.14
N SER A 544 20.44 4.14 34.88
CA SER A 544 21.49 4.88 34.16
C SER A 544 21.13 6.34 33.83
N PHE A 545 19.96 6.80 34.27
CA PHE A 545 19.62 8.23 34.35
C PHE A 545 20.17 8.91 35.61
N ALA A 546 20.68 8.14 36.58
CA ALA A 546 21.25 8.61 37.85
C ALA A 546 22.66 9.17 37.72
#